data_AF-A0A7S2BRR1-F1
#
_entry.id   AF-A0A7S2BRR1-F1
#
_cell.length_a   1.000
_cell.length_b   1.000
_cell.length_c   1.000
_cell.angle_alpha   90.00
_cell.angle_beta   90.00
_cell.angle_gamma   90.00
#
_symmetry.space_group_name_H-M   'P 1'
#
loop_
_entity.id
_entity.type
_entity.pdbx_description
1 polymer ?
#
loop_
_entity_poly.entity_id
_entity_poly.type
_entity_poly.pdbx_seq_one_letter_code
_entity_poly.pdbx_strand_id
1 'polypeptide(L)'
;KDSNLNREGGGGDNLSALLRTVSSVALRPVRWRDLRPYIVVDTLEQLEQQQGSTADQSSVPVCRLTGYIRSQSLSAAQLVHIPGVGARRIMTVHSAEEPMPLSVRREKKSSSQGGGQSRIAPGTLLTDASTLSPETLRRLEDEMSIEAIPDPLQGEQTWPTEDEIMMAQR
;
A
#
# COMPACT_ATOMS: atom_id res chain seq x y z
N LYS A 1 -11.89 47.73 46.64
CA LYS A 1 -11.10 47.95 45.39
C LYS A 1 -10.96 46.57 44.79
N ASP A 2 -12.05 46.07 44.23
CA ASP A 2 -12.21 44.65 43.93
C ASP A 2 -12.53 44.55 42.45
N SER A 3 -11.48 44.31 41.67
CA SER A 3 -11.58 44.02 40.25
C SER A 3 -10.65 42.83 39.95
N ASN A 4 -10.92 41.70 40.58
CA ASN A 4 -10.49 40.39 40.06
C ASN A 4 -11.51 39.96 39.01
N LEU A 5 -11.44 40.62 37.85
CA LEU A 5 -12.15 40.21 36.65
C LEU A 5 -11.36 39.09 35.99
N ASN A 6 -11.84 37.87 36.23
CA ASN A 6 -11.99 36.80 35.27
C ASN A 6 -10.86 36.67 34.21
N ARG A 7 -9.86 35.83 34.50
CA ARG A 7 -8.98 35.28 33.47
C ARG A 7 -9.37 33.82 33.26
N GLU A 8 -10.46 33.60 32.53
CA GLU A 8 -10.80 32.29 31.95
C GLU A 8 -9.76 31.93 30.89
N GLY A 9 -8.59 31.45 31.35
CA GLY A 9 -7.47 31.03 30.52
C GLY A 9 -7.21 29.53 30.53
N GLY A 10 -8.10 28.72 31.12
CA GLY A 10 -7.87 27.28 31.34
C GLY A 10 -8.07 26.37 30.11
N GLY A 11 -8.61 26.88 29.00
CA GLY A 11 -8.90 26.06 27.81
C GLY A 11 -7.67 25.67 26.99
N GLY A 12 -6.69 26.58 26.88
CA GLY A 12 -5.49 26.39 26.04
C GLY A 12 -4.50 25.38 26.63
N ASP A 13 -4.34 25.39 27.96
CA ASP A 13 -3.43 24.49 28.67
C ASP A 13 -3.85 23.02 28.48
N ASN A 14 -5.15 22.74 28.52
CA ASN A 14 -5.71 21.41 28.31
C ASN A 14 -5.52 20.89 26.87
N LEU A 15 -5.65 21.77 25.86
CA LEU A 15 -5.40 21.39 24.47
C LEU A 15 -3.91 21.05 24.25
N SER A 16 -3.02 21.86 24.80
CA SER A 16 -1.58 21.62 24.69
C SER A 16 -1.16 20.29 25.33
N ALA A 17 -1.74 19.96 26.49
CA ALA A 17 -1.54 18.69 27.17
C ALA A 17 -2.06 17.52 26.32
N LEU A 18 -3.26 17.64 25.74
CA LEU A 18 -3.83 16.61 24.88
C LEU A 18 -2.99 16.37 23.62
N LEU A 19 -2.57 17.43 22.91
CA LEU A 19 -1.72 17.30 21.72
C LEU A 19 -0.38 16.63 22.06
N ARG A 20 0.21 16.97 23.21
CA ARG A 20 1.41 16.30 23.69
C ARG A 20 1.15 14.83 23.99
N THR A 21 0.03 14.49 24.63
CA THR A 21 -0.34 13.10 24.88
C THR A 21 -0.53 12.34 23.58
N VAL A 22 -1.31 12.83 22.63
CA VAL A 22 -1.56 12.16 21.34
C VAL A 22 -0.27 11.98 20.53
N SER A 23 0.64 12.95 20.58
CA SER A 23 1.94 12.86 19.86
C SER A 23 2.97 11.95 20.55
N SER A 24 2.88 11.74 21.86
CA SER A 24 3.86 10.95 22.64
C SER A 24 3.38 9.56 23.05
N VAL A 25 2.08 9.28 22.96
CA VAL A 25 1.53 7.97 23.27
C VAL A 25 2.03 6.94 22.27
N ALA A 26 2.63 5.87 22.78
CA ALA A 26 2.99 4.71 21.98
C ALA A 26 1.71 4.00 21.49
N LEU A 27 1.53 3.95 20.17
CA LEU A 27 0.40 3.26 19.56
C LEU A 27 0.60 1.74 19.61
N ARG A 28 -0.46 1.00 19.92
CA ARG A 28 -0.44 -0.46 19.88
C ARG A 28 -0.35 -0.94 18.41
N PRO A 29 0.62 -1.80 18.06
CA PRO A 29 0.73 -2.32 16.70
C PRO A 29 -0.43 -3.25 16.37
N VAL A 30 -0.88 -3.21 15.12
CA VAL A 30 -1.96 -4.06 14.62
C VAL A 30 -1.34 -4.98 13.58
N ARG A 31 -1.03 -6.22 14.00
CA ARG A 31 -0.17 -7.13 13.22
C ARG A 31 -0.59 -7.30 11.77
N TRP A 32 -1.88 -7.52 11.50
CA TRP A 32 -2.35 -7.72 10.13
C TRP A 32 -2.16 -6.48 9.24
N ARG A 33 -2.24 -5.28 9.83
CA ARG A 33 -2.04 -4.00 9.15
C ARG A 33 -0.56 -3.69 8.95
N ASP A 34 0.30 -4.14 9.86
CA ASP A 34 1.75 -3.92 9.77
C ASP A 34 2.44 -4.90 8.79
N LEU A 35 1.77 -6.01 8.46
CA LEU A 35 2.26 -7.03 7.52
C LEU A 35 1.91 -6.75 6.05
N ARG A 36 1.15 -5.70 5.74
CA ARG A 36 0.71 -5.36 4.38
C ARG A 36 0.84 -3.86 4.13
N PRO A 37 1.19 -3.44 2.90
CA PRO A 37 1.14 -2.04 2.54
C PRO A 37 -0.32 -1.58 2.50
N TYR A 38 -0.59 -0.40 3.03
CA TYR A 38 -1.87 0.28 2.84
C TYR A 38 -1.64 1.76 2.65
N ILE A 39 -2.55 2.39 1.93
CA ILE A 39 -2.54 3.83 1.66
C ILE A 39 -3.71 4.49 2.38
N VAL A 40 -3.45 5.64 2.98
CA VAL A 40 -4.52 6.57 3.36
C VAL A 40 -4.58 7.63 2.28
N VAL A 41 -5.71 7.64 1.57
CA VAL A 41 -5.95 8.51 0.41
C VAL A 41 -6.42 9.87 0.89
N ASP A 42 -5.75 10.92 0.45
CA ASP A 42 -6.15 12.31 0.67
C ASP A 42 -6.97 12.84 -0.51
N THR A 43 -6.57 12.50 -1.74
CA THR A 43 -7.21 12.96 -2.97
C THR A 43 -7.54 11.79 -3.88
N LEU A 44 -8.76 11.81 -4.42
CA LEU A 44 -9.23 10.84 -5.41
C LEU A 44 -9.70 11.61 -6.65
N GLU A 45 -9.12 11.26 -7.80
CA GLU A 45 -9.45 11.87 -9.07
C GLU A 45 -9.79 10.78 -10.08
N GLN A 46 -10.97 10.88 -10.69
CA GLN A 46 -11.35 9.98 -11.77
C GLN A 46 -10.76 10.52 -13.08
N LEU A 47 -10.02 9.67 -13.80
CA LEU A 47 -9.48 10.01 -15.11
C LEU A 47 -10.52 9.67 -16.18
N GLU A 48 -10.87 10.65 -17.02
CA GLU A 48 -11.72 10.40 -18.17
C GLU A 48 -10.93 9.58 -19.20
N GLN A 49 -11.37 8.34 -19.46
CA GLN A 49 -10.88 7.58 -20.59
C GLN A 49 -11.41 8.23 -21.87
N GLN A 50 -10.52 8.70 -22.74
CA GLN A 50 -10.94 9.15 -24.06
C GLN A 50 -11.60 7.96 -24.77
N GLN A 51 -12.89 8.11 -25.09
CA GLN A 51 -13.69 7.12 -25.81
C GLN A 51 -13.11 6.90 -27.21
N GLY A 52 -12.09 6.05 -27.33
CA GLY A 52 -11.64 5.49 -28.58
C GLY A 52 -12.52 4.30 -28.94
N SER A 53 -13.62 4.57 -29.64
CA SER A 53 -14.36 3.63 -30.51
C SER A 53 -14.45 2.16 -30.03
N THR A 54 -15.48 1.84 -29.26
CA THR A 54 -16.43 0.71 -29.49
C THR A 54 -17.33 0.57 -28.26
N ALA A 55 -18.61 0.32 -28.52
CA ALA A 55 -19.69 0.37 -27.56
C ALA A 55 -19.75 -0.87 -26.65
N ASP A 56 -18.74 -1.07 -25.80
CA ASP A 56 -18.82 -2.01 -24.68
C ASP A 56 -19.08 -1.26 -23.37
N GLN A 57 -20.30 -1.39 -22.86
CA GLN A 57 -20.83 -0.70 -21.67
C GLN A 57 -20.26 -1.22 -20.33
N SER A 58 -18.98 -1.55 -20.29
CA SER A 58 -18.32 -2.03 -19.06
C SER A 58 -16.89 -1.49 -18.92
N SER A 59 -16.66 -0.24 -19.28
CA SER A 59 -15.36 0.40 -19.01
C SER A 59 -15.27 0.73 -17.52
N VAL A 60 -14.48 -0.05 -16.78
CA VAL A 60 -14.16 0.25 -15.38
C VAL A 60 -13.39 1.57 -15.34
N PRO A 61 -13.84 2.58 -14.57
CA PRO A 61 -13.17 3.88 -14.54
C PRO A 61 -11.76 3.75 -13.95
N VAL A 62 -10.81 4.44 -14.57
CA VAL A 62 -9.44 4.54 -14.06
C VAL A 62 -9.39 5.71 -13.08
N CYS A 63 -8.94 5.45 -11.85
CA CYS A 63 -8.82 6.47 -10.81
C CYS A 63 -7.36 6.68 -10.42
N ARG A 64 -6.99 7.95 -10.22
CA ARG A 64 -5.74 8.36 -9.59
C ARG A 64 -5.99 8.61 -8.10
N LEU A 65 -5.22 7.92 -7.27
CA LEU A 65 -5.27 8.04 -5.81
C LEU A 65 -3.96 8.66 -5.32
N THR A 66 -4.05 9.72 -4.53
CA THR A 66 -2.90 10.39 -3.93
C THR A 66 -3.01 10.33 -2.42
N GLY A 67 -1.91 9.97 -1.75
CA GLY A 67 -1.88 9.87 -0.29
C GLY A 67 -0.60 9.23 0.22
N TYR A 68 -0.63 8.81 1.49
CA TYR A 68 0.55 8.31 2.19
C TYR A 68 0.53 6.80 2.34
N ILE A 69 1.60 6.14 1.86
CA ILE A 69 1.85 4.72 2.07
C ILE A 69 2.33 4.49 3.50
N ARG A 70 1.78 3.47 4.17
CA ARG A 70 2.11 3.12 5.55
C ARG A 70 2.47 1.64 5.69
N SER A 71 3.20 1.34 6.77
CA SER A 71 3.65 0.01 7.23
C SER A 71 4.66 -0.72 6.33
N GLN A 72 4.36 -1.01 5.07
CA GLN A 72 5.26 -1.72 4.13
C GLN A 72 5.37 -0.97 2.80
N SER A 73 6.33 -1.36 1.97
CA SER A 73 6.48 -0.84 0.60
C SER A 73 5.37 -1.35 -0.33
N LEU A 74 4.93 -0.49 -1.23
CA LEU A 74 3.93 -0.81 -2.26
C LEU A 74 4.65 -1.09 -3.58
N SER A 75 4.26 -2.16 -4.27
CA SER A 75 4.72 -2.46 -5.64
C SER A 75 3.55 -2.45 -6.61
N ALA A 76 3.79 -1.99 -7.85
CA ALA A 76 2.78 -2.00 -8.91
C ALA A 76 2.35 -3.42 -9.33
N ALA A 77 3.15 -4.44 -9.00
CA ALA A 77 2.87 -5.84 -9.31
C ALA A 77 1.87 -6.51 -8.36
N GLN A 78 1.40 -5.80 -7.33
CA GLN A 78 0.46 -6.35 -6.35
C GLN A 78 -0.97 -5.94 -6.66
N LEU A 79 -1.93 -6.81 -6.29
CA LEU A 79 -3.34 -6.43 -6.23
C LEU A 79 -3.61 -5.54 -5.01
N VAL A 80 -4.44 -4.53 -5.19
CA VAL A 80 -4.93 -3.66 -4.12
C VAL A 80 -6.38 -3.99 -3.84
N HIS A 81 -6.71 -4.20 -2.57
CA HIS A 81 -8.09 -4.32 -2.14
C HIS A 81 -8.65 -2.96 -1.74
N ILE A 82 -9.74 -2.55 -2.38
CA ILE A 82 -10.50 -1.35 -2.04
C ILE A 82 -11.76 -1.81 -1.27
N PRO A 83 -11.94 -1.41 0.00
CA PRO A 83 -13.12 -1.76 0.77
C PRO A 83 -14.41 -1.37 0.04
N GLY A 84 -15.35 -2.32 -0.07
CA GLY A 84 -16.63 -2.12 -0.75
C GLY A 84 -16.59 -2.22 -2.29
N VAL A 85 -15.41 -2.21 -2.91
CA VAL A 85 -15.24 -2.33 -4.37
C VAL A 85 -14.62 -3.66 -4.78
N GLY A 86 -13.76 -4.22 -3.94
CA GLY A 86 -13.04 -5.46 -4.20
C GLY A 86 -11.58 -5.23 -4.60
N ALA A 87 -10.94 -6.28 -5.10
CA ALA A 87 -9.55 -6.21 -5.54
C ALA A 87 -9.42 -5.61 -6.95
N ARG A 88 -8.41 -4.77 -7.14
CA ARG A 88 -8.09 -4.04 -8.37
C ARG A 88 -6.59 -4.06 -8.61
N ARG A 89 -6.20 -4.05 -9.89
CA ARG A 89 -4.80 -4.00 -10.31
C ARG A 89 -4.29 -2.56 -10.32
N ILE A 90 -3.05 -2.36 -9.90
CA ILE A 90 -2.36 -1.07 -10.04
C ILE A 90 -1.86 -0.95 -11.48
N MET A 91 -2.08 0.21 -12.10
CA MET A 91 -1.53 0.51 -13.43
C MET A 91 -0.12 1.09 -13.33
N THR A 92 0.03 2.17 -12.57
CA THR A 92 1.32 2.83 -12.33
C THR A 92 1.39 3.33 -10.89
N VAL A 93 2.61 3.48 -10.38
CA VAL A 93 2.85 4.15 -9.11
C VAL A 93 3.84 5.29 -9.36
N HIS A 94 3.52 6.47 -8.85
CA HIS A 94 4.37 7.64 -8.97
C HIS A 94 4.62 8.24 -7.59
N SER A 95 5.81 8.82 -7.40
CA SER A 95 6.07 9.63 -6.22
C SER A 95 5.34 10.97 -6.36
N ALA A 96 4.53 11.32 -5.37
CA ALA A 96 3.91 12.63 -5.27
C ALA A 96 4.79 13.58 -4.42
N GLU A 97 4.71 14.88 -4.70
CA GLU A 97 5.33 15.91 -3.87
C GLU A 97 4.53 16.10 -2.57
N GLU A 98 5.21 16.26 -1.44
CA GLU A 98 4.57 16.45 -0.14
C GLU A 98 4.03 17.89 -0.02
N PRO A 99 2.71 18.11 0.17
CA PRO A 99 2.15 19.47 0.23
C PRO A 99 2.66 20.30 1.41
N MET A 100 3.03 19.64 2.52
CA MET A 100 3.43 20.29 3.77
C MET A 100 4.59 19.51 4.43
N PRO A 101 5.83 19.67 3.96
CA PRO A 101 6.97 18.98 4.53
C PRO A 101 7.25 19.44 5.97
N LEU A 102 7.29 18.49 6.90
CA LEU A 102 7.40 18.75 8.35
C LEU A 102 8.73 19.39 8.81
N SER A 103 9.75 19.49 7.95
CA SER A 103 10.89 20.37 8.19
C SER A 103 11.76 20.56 6.93
N VAL A 104 12.08 21.81 6.58
CA VAL A 104 13.31 22.11 5.84
C VAL A 104 14.46 21.81 6.81
N ARG A 105 14.91 20.56 6.86
CA ARG A 105 16.16 20.23 7.54
C ARG A 105 17.25 20.96 6.75
N ARG A 106 17.71 22.10 7.27
CA ARG A 106 18.87 22.83 6.74
C ARG A 106 19.94 21.80 6.42
N GLU A 107 20.22 21.62 5.14
CA GLU A 107 21.39 20.88 4.70
C GLU A 107 22.60 21.58 5.31
N LYS A 108 23.15 21.00 6.37
CA LYS A 108 24.52 21.31 6.75
C LYS A 108 25.35 20.84 5.56
N LYS A 109 25.80 21.78 4.72
CA LYS A 109 26.89 21.59 3.77
C LYS A 109 28.12 21.14 4.56
N SER A 110 28.23 19.85 4.85
CA SER A 110 29.50 19.24 5.24
C SER A 110 30.25 18.95 3.96
N SER A 111 31.16 19.86 3.61
CA SER A 111 32.23 19.68 2.64
C SER A 111 33.24 18.64 3.15
N SER A 112 32.82 17.38 3.23
CA SER A 112 33.71 16.26 3.53
C SER A 112 33.23 15.04 2.75
N GLN A 113 33.92 14.82 1.65
CA GLN A 113 34.17 13.56 0.98
C GLN A 113 33.91 12.35 1.89
N GLY A 114 32.83 11.62 1.63
CA GLY A 114 32.39 10.45 2.40
C GLY A 114 30.90 10.21 2.18
N GLY A 115 30.56 9.27 1.29
CA GLY A 115 29.18 8.95 0.91
C GLY A 115 28.34 8.58 2.13
N GLY A 116 27.31 9.39 2.40
CA GLY A 116 26.31 9.14 3.43
C GLY A 116 24.97 9.61 2.92
N GLN A 117 24.23 8.68 2.32
CA GLN A 117 23.00 8.91 1.57
C GLN A 117 21.90 9.54 2.45
N SER A 118 21.11 10.38 1.77
CA SER A 118 19.79 10.86 2.16
C SER A 118 18.98 9.81 2.91
N ARG A 119 18.56 10.11 4.14
CA ARG A 119 17.65 9.24 4.91
C ARG A 119 16.20 9.62 4.63
N ILE A 120 15.76 9.38 3.41
CA ILE A 120 14.49 8.69 3.22
C ILE A 120 14.79 7.25 3.67
N ALA A 121 13.94 6.59 4.45
CA ALA A 121 14.15 5.17 4.71
C ALA A 121 14.33 4.46 3.34
N PRO A 122 15.53 3.93 3.02
CA PRO A 122 15.78 3.34 1.72
C PRO A 122 15.10 1.98 1.76
N GLY A 123 13.90 1.89 1.19
CA GLY A 123 13.12 0.66 1.32
C GLY A 123 11.72 0.71 0.72
N THR A 124 11.15 1.88 0.47
CA THR A 124 9.97 1.96 -0.42
C THR A 124 10.46 1.86 -1.84
N LEU A 125 10.90 0.64 -2.21
CA LEU A 125 11.17 0.26 -3.57
C LEU A 125 9.84 0.36 -4.32
N LEU A 126 9.55 1.53 -4.87
CA LEU A 126 8.57 1.70 -5.93
C LEU A 126 9.19 1.02 -7.16
N THR A 127 9.09 -0.31 -7.22
CA THR A 127 9.50 -1.04 -8.41
C THR A 127 8.49 -0.76 -9.50
N ASP A 128 8.90 0.06 -10.45
CA ASP A 128 8.22 0.14 -11.74
C ASP A 128 8.30 -1.24 -12.38
N ALA A 129 7.12 -1.78 -12.72
CA ALA A 129 6.99 -3.12 -13.30
C ALA A 129 7.82 -3.29 -14.59
N SER A 130 8.15 -2.20 -15.28
CA SER A 130 8.96 -2.17 -16.50
C SER A 130 10.44 -2.54 -16.32
N THR A 131 10.94 -2.60 -15.08
CA THR A 131 12.34 -2.97 -14.78
C THR A 131 12.55 -4.46 -14.48
N LEU A 132 11.45 -5.22 -14.41
CA LEU A 132 11.44 -6.63 -14.05
C LEU A 132 11.68 -7.53 -15.28
N SER A 133 12.28 -8.71 -15.06
CA SER A 133 12.51 -9.68 -16.13
C SER A 133 11.17 -10.26 -16.63
N PRO A 134 11.07 -10.68 -17.90
CA PRO A 134 9.83 -11.21 -18.45
C PRO A 134 9.30 -12.44 -17.69
N GLU A 135 10.20 -13.27 -17.13
CA GLU A 135 9.81 -14.41 -16.28
C GLU A 135 9.20 -13.96 -14.95
N THR A 136 9.74 -12.91 -14.32
CA THR A 136 9.19 -12.38 -13.08
C THR A 136 7.84 -11.72 -13.30
N LEU A 137 7.64 -11.03 -14.43
CA LEU A 137 6.34 -10.46 -14.80
C LEU A 137 5.26 -11.53 -14.93
N ARG A 138 5.58 -12.64 -15.61
CA ARG A 138 4.62 -13.75 -15.80
C ARG A 138 4.19 -14.38 -14.47
N ARG A 139 5.13 -14.59 -13.54
CA ARG A 139 4.81 -15.09 -12.20
C ARG A 139 3.92 -14.12 -11.42
N LEU A 140 4.19 -12.82 -11.51
CA LEU A 140 3.39 -11.80 -10.84
C LEU A 140 1.97 -11.72 -11.43
N GLU A 141 1.82 -11.95 -12.73
CA GLU A 141 0.51 -12.05 -13.38
C GLU A 141 -0.30 -13.23 -12.87
N ASP A 142 0.32 -14.39 -12.70
CA ASP A 142 -0.32 -15.55 -12.09
C ASP A 142 -0.73 -15.26 -10.63
N GLU A 143 0.10 -14.56 -9.85
CA GLU A 143 -0.21 -14.11 -8.48
C GLU A 143 -1.31 -13.03 -8.41
N MET A 144 -1.54 -12.31 -9.51
CA MET A 144 -2.62 -11.31 -9.62
C MET A 144 -3.98 -11.94 -10.00
N SER A 145 -4.06 -13.27 -10.12
CA SER A 145 -5.34 -13.97 -10.24
C SER A 145 -5.94 -14.25 -8.85
N ILE A 146 -7.17 -13.81 -8.64
CA ILE A 146 -7.90 -14.04 -7.36
C ILE A 146 -8.68 -15.36 -7.43
N GLU A 147 -9.10 -15.72 -8.65
CA GLU A 147 -9.87 -16.92 -8.92
C GLU A 147 -8.91 -18.05 -9.30
N ALA A 148 -8.98 -19.16 -8.57
CA ALA A 148 -8.28 -20.37 -8.96
C ALA A 148 -8.93 -20.90 -10.23
N ILE A 149 -8.16 -21.03 -11.31
CA ILE A 149 -8.61 -21.74 -12.51
C ILE A 149 -8.78 -23.21 -12.10
N PRO A 150 -10.01 -23.77 -12.17
CA PRO A 150 -10.21 -25.17 -11.82
C PRO A 150 -9.47 -26.03 -12.85
N ASP A 151 -8.51 -26.82 -12.38
CA ASP A 151 -7.79 -27.78 -13.22
C ASP A 151 -8.70 -28.98 -13.48
N PRO A 152 -9.03 -29.30 -14.75
CA PRO A 152 -9.93 -30.39 -15.08
C PRO A 152 -9.41 -31.77 -14.70
N LEU A 153 -8.10 -31.93 -14.45
CA LEU A 153 -7.49 -33.18 -13.96
C LEU A 153 -7.24 -33.17 -12.43
N GLN A 154 -7.45 -32.04 -11.73
CA GLN A 154 -7.36 -32.02 -10.26
C GLN A 154 -8.55 -32.76 -9.66
N GLY A 155 -8.32 -34.00 -9.26
CA GLY A 155 -9.35 -34.93 -8.80
C GLY A 155 -9.21 -36.32 -9.41
N GLU A 156 -8.32 -36.50 -10.38
CA GLU A 156 -7.88 -37.84 -10.76
C GLU A 156 -7.13 -38.46 -9.57
N GLN A 157 -7.53 -39.69 -9.23
CA GLN A 157 -7.05 -40.41 -8.07
C GLN A 157 -5.56 -40.74 -8.23
N THR A 158 -4.70 -40.01 -7.53
CA THR A 158 -3.24 -40.20 -7.54
C THR A 158 -2.74 -41.23 -6.52
N TRP A 159 -3.62 -41.68 -5.61
CA TRP A 159 -3.34 -42.85 -4.79
C TRP A 159 -3.73 -44.12 -5.56
N PRO A 160 -2.86 -45.15 -5.60
CA PRO A 160 -3.21 -46.40 -6.24
C PRO A 160 -4.47 -46.96 -5.58
N THR A 161 -5.36 -47.54 -6.40
CA THR A 161 -6.54 -48.23 -5.87
C THR A 161 -6.13 -49.47 -5.07
N GLU A 162 -6.96 -49.88 -4.11
CA GLU A 162 -6.70 -51.08 -3.28
C GLU A 162 -6.32 -52.31 -4.11
N ASP A 163 -6.95 -52.46 -5.29
CA ASP A 163 -6.67 -53.53 -6.24
C ASP A 163 -5.25 -53.46 -6.82
N GLU A 164 -4.75 -52.26 -7.12
CA GLU A 164 -3.39 -52.04 -7.62
C GLU A 164 -2.34 -52.28 -6.53
N ILE A 165 -2.66 -51.91 -5.28
CA ILE A 165 -1.82 -52.17 -4.12
C ILE A 165 -1.71 -53.69 -3.87
N MET A 166 -2.81 -54.42 -3.99
CA MET A 166 -2.83 -55.88 -3.83
C MET A 166 -2.04 -56.60 -4.94
N MET A 167 -2.09 -56.13 -6.19
CA MET A 167 -1.30 -56.72 -7.27
C MET A 167 0.21 -56.52 -7.08
N ALA A 168 0.64 -55.40 -6.48
CA ALA A 168 2.04 -55.13 -6.22
C ALA A 168 2.60 -55.89 -5.00
N GLN A 169 1.74 -56.36 -4.09
CA GLN A 169 2.12 -57.15 -2.91
C GLN A 169 2.12 -58.67 -3.16
N ARG A 170 1.77 -59.11 -4.36
CA ARG A 170 1.73 -60.51 -4.78
C ARG A 170 2.98 -60.90 -5.56
#